data_AF-A0A850HZQ6-F1
#
_entry.id   AF-A0A850HZQ6-F1
#
_cell.length_a   1.000
_cell.length_b   1.000
_cell.length_c   1.000
_cell.angle_alpha   90.00
_cell.angle_beta   90.00
_cell.angle_gamma   90.00
#
_symmetry.space_group_name_H-M   'P 1'
#
loop_
_entity.id
_entity.type
_entity.pdbx_description
1 polymer ?
#
loop_
_entity_poly.entity_id
_entity_poly.type
_entity_poly.pdbx_seq_one_letter_code
_entity_poly.pdbx_strand_id
1 'polypeptide(L)'
;MKENYDNSLMDYANYDGGVERNLPCVFRIDDKEVFFSFREDGEQSFRGRATKDGHYALVNTTGDSARLTLHRTPGSATIEGYYVYPGITEGLLRIHLEKA
;
A
#
# COMPACT_ATOMS: atom_id res chain seq x y z
N MET A 1 -9.04 -15.58 4.77
CA MET A 1 -9.43 -15.27 3.38
C MET A 1 -8.17 -14.91 2.63
N LYS A 2 -7.95 -15.48 1.44
CA LYS A 2 -6.82 -15.13 0.57
C LYS A 2 -7.31 -14.31 -0.62
N GLU A 3 -6.74 -13.15 -0.83
CA GLU A 3 -7.05 -12.24 -1.94
C GLU A 3 -5.74 -11.79 -2.59
N ASN A 4 -5.66 -11.86 -3.93
CA ASN A 4 -4.49 -11.42 -4.69
C ASN A 4 -4.92 -10.41 -5.75
N TYR A 5 -4.21 -9.29 -5.80
CA TYR A 5 -4.47 -8.17 -6.70
C TYR A 5 -3.15 -7.72 -7.34
N ASP A 6 -2.61 -8.57 -8.21
CA ASP A 6 -1.24 -8.45 -8.74
C ASP A 6 -1.11 -7.45 -9.90
N ASN A 7 -2.23 -6.99 -10.46
CA ASN A 7 -2.28 -6.03 -11.57
C ASN A 7 -2.89 -4.68 -11.13
N SER A 8 -2.81 -4.35 -9.83
CA SER A 8 -3.42 -3.16 -9.28
C SER A 8 -2.66 -1.89 -9.65
N LEU A 9 -3.32 -0.75 -9.52
CA LEU A 9 -2.73 0.57 -9.75
C LEU A 9 -2.74 1.40 -8.47
N MET A 10 -1.69 2.20 -8.25
CA MET A 10 -1.60 3.13 -7.13
C MET A 10 -1.51 4.57 -7.65
N ASP A 11 -2.26 5.46 -7.01
CA ASP A 11 -2.02 6.90 -7.02
C ASP A 11 -1.44 7.31 -5.67
N TYR A 12 -0.48 8.23 -5.65
CA TYR A 12 -0.02 8.83 -4.41
C TYR A 12 0.23 10.33 -4.54
N ALA A 13 0.18 11.03 -3.41
CA ALA A 13 0.53 12.43 -3.28
C ALA A 13 1.32 12.66 -2.00
N ASN A 14 2.56 13.13 -2.15
CA ASN A 14 3.40 13.62 -1.06
C ASN A 14 2.91 15.01 -0.61
N TYR A 15 3.05 15.31 0.67
CA TYR A 15 2.77 16.66 1.19
C TYR A 15 3.78 17.72 0.77
N ASP A 16 4.97 17.30 0.30
CA ASP A 16 5.98 18.19 -0.30
C ASP A 16 5.68 18.56 -1.77
N GLY A 17 4.62 17.99 -2.36
CA GLY A 17 4.12 18.34 -3.70
C GLY A 17 4.37 17.30 -4.78
N GLY A 18 5.06 16.19 -4.50
CA GLY A 18 5.16 15.07 -5.43
C GLY A 18 3.81 14.36 -5.65
N VAL A 19 3.46 14.05 -6.90
CA VAL A 19 2.23 13.31 -7.24
C VAL A 19 2.53 12.32 -8.35
N GLU A 20 2.08 11.08 -8.18
CA GLU A 20 2.17 10.02 -9.20
C GLU A 20 0.80 9.33 -9.34
N ARG A 21 0.50 8.85 -10.56
CA ARG A 21 -0.78 8.20 -10.87
C ARG A 21 -0.60 6.93 -11.68
N ASN A 22 -1.47 5.97 -11.43
CA ASN A 22 -1.49 4.69 -12.12
C ASN A 22 -0.15 3.93 -12.03
N LEU A 23 0.55 4.04 -10.90
CA LEU A 23 1.78 3.28 -10.67
C LEU A 23 1.42 1.79 -10.47
N PRO A 24 1.96 0.85 -11.27
CA PRO A 24 1.68 -0.56 -11.08
C PRO A 24 2.11 -1.06 -9.71
N CYS A 25 1.24 -1.83 -9.07
CA CYS A 25 1.47 -2.35 -7.73
C CYS A 25 0.84 -3.73 -7.53
N VAL A 26 1.33 -4.44 -6.52
CA VAL A 26 0.82 -5.73 -6.08
C VAL A 26 0.25 -5.56 -4.69
N PHE A 27 -1.00 -5.99 -4.48
CA PHE A 27 -1.61 -6.03 -3.17
C PHE A 27 -2.15 -7.43 -2.87
N ARG A 28 -1.75 -8.02 -1.75
CA ARG A 28 -2.15 -9.38 -1.37
C ARG A 28 -2.54 -9.41 0.11
N ILE A 29 -3.62 -10.12 0.41
CA ILE A 29 -4.11 -10.36 1.76
C ILE A 29 -4.18 -11.88 1.95
N ASP A 30 -3.62 -12.38 3.04
CA ASP A 30 -3.90 -13.73 3.53
C ASP A 30 -4.27 -13.74 5.02
N ASP A 31 -4.43 -14.93 5.61
CA ASP A 31 -4.86 -15.10 7.01
C ASP A 31 -3.85 -14.55 8.04
N LYS A 32 -2.59 -14.32 7.64
CA LYS A 32 -1.50 -13.98 8.55
C LYS A 32 -0.84 -12.65 8.21
N GLU A 33 -0.86 -12.27 6.93
CA GLU A 33 -0.06 -11.17 6.41
C GLU A 33 -0.81 -10.40 5.32
N VAL A 34 -0.49 -9.11 5.26
CA VAL A 34 -0.77 -8.25 4.12
C VAL A 34 0.56 -7.87 3.50
N PHE A 35 0.64 -8.01 2.18
CA PHE A 35 1.79 -7.67 1.38
C PHE A 35 1.39 -6.61 0.35
N PHE A 36 2.20 -5.57 0.26
CA PHE A 36 2.06 -4.50 -0.71
C PHE A 36 3.42 -4.21 -1.33
N SER A 37 3.50 -4.14 -2.66
CA SER A 37 4.73 -3.69 -3.33
C SER A 37 4.44 -2.88 -4.58
N PHE A 38 5.39 -2.02 -4.92
CA PHE A 38 5.41 -1.23 -6.15
C PHE A 38 6.86 -0.96 -6.53
N ARG A 39 7.08 -0.43 -7.74
CA ARG A 39 8.42 -0.10 -8.23
C ARG A 39 8.52 1.37 -8.58
N GLU A 40 9.34 2.09 -7.81
CA GLU A 40 9.68 3.49 -8.02
C GLU A 40 11.14 3.65 -7.54
N ASP A 41 12.05 3.92 -8.48
CA ASP A 41 13.50 3.93 -8.24
C ASP A 41 14.06 2.70 -7.50
N GLY A 42 13.40 1.55 -7.68
CA GLY A 42 13.71 0.30 -7.00
C GLY A 42 12.44 -0.42 -6.58
N GLU A 43 12.56 -1.66 -6.12
CA GLU A 43 11.42 -2.36 -5.54
C GLU A 43 11.18 -1.84 -4.12
N GLN A 44 9.95 -1.38 -3.86
CA GLN A 44 9.47 -1.03 -2.53
C GLN A 44 8.48 -2.10 -2.10
N SER A 45 8.68 -2.68 -0.91
CA SER A 45 7.75 -3.68 -0.37
C SER A 45 7.45 -3.43 1.10
N PHE A 46 6.21 -3.71 1.46
CA PHE A 46 5.64 -3.51 2.77
C PHE A 46 4.93 -4.78 3.22
N ARG A 47 5.13 -5.15 4.49
CA ARG A 47 4.46 -6.28 5.14
C ARG A 47 3.85 -5.88 6.45
N GLY A 48 2.75 -6.53 6.81
CA GLY A 48 2.10 -6.28 8.07
C GLY A 48 0.88 -7.15 8.26
N ARG A 49 -0.06 -6.70 9.09
CA ARG A 49 -1.23 -7.49 9.46
C ARG A 49 -2.50 -6.65 9.37
N ALA A 50 -3.62 -7.33 9.16
CA ALA A 50 -4.92 -6.76 9.46
C ALA A 50 -5.04 -6.55 10.97
N THR A 51 -5.29 -5.31 11.39
CA THR A 51 -5.51 -4.93 12.80
C THR A 51 -6.99 -5.07 13.17
N LYS A 52 -7.87 -4.87 12.20
CA LYS A 52 -9.32 -5.08 12.20
C LYS A 52 -9.76 -5.24 10.75
N ASP A 53 -10.98 -5.72 10.51
CA ASP A 53 -11.57 -5.82 9.17
C ASP A 53 -11.38 -4.52 8.39
N GLY A 54 -10.67 -4.63 7.25
CA GLY A 54 -10.37 -3.51 6.38
C GLY A 54 -9.34 -2.50 6.89
N HIS A 55 -8.59 -2.78 7.96
CA HIS A 55 -7.56 -1.88 8.50
C HIS A 55 -6.20 -2.59 8.56
N TYR A 56 -5.19 -2.02 7.90
CA TYR A 56 -3.88 -2.64 7.75
C TYR A 56 -2.78 -1.69 8.20
N ALA A 57 -1.84 -2.20 8.99
CA ALA A 57 -0.63 -1.50 9.38
C ALA A 57 0.57 -2.27 8.85
N LEU A 58 1.33 -1.64 7.96
CA LEU A 58 2.45 -2.24 7.25
C LEU A 58 3.75 -1.49 7.56
N VAL A 59 4.84 -2.24 7.51
CA VAL A 59 6.21 -1.73 7.63
C VAL A 59 6.99 -2.10 6.38
N ASN A 60 7.85 -1.19 5.94
CA ASN A 60 8.71 -1.42 4.78
C ASN A 60 9.71 -2.56 5.09
N THR A 61 9.98 -3.39 4.08
CA THR A 61 10.87 -4.55 4.18
C THR A 61 12.18 -4.40 3.41
N THR A 62 12.37 -3.30 2.69
CA THR A 62 13.53 -3.04 1.81
C THR A 62 14.59 -2.12 2.42
N GLY A 63 14.39 -1.59 3.63
CA GLY A 63 15.48 -1.03 4.44
C GLY A 63 15.13 0.22 5.24
N ASP A 64 14.07 0.93 4.87
CA ASP A 64 13.68 2.15 5.56
C ASP A 64 12.70 1.87 6.70
N SER A 65 12.69 2.74 7.72
CA SER A 65 11.70 2.70 8.80
C SER A 65 10.31 3.19 8.36
N ALA A 66 10.01 3.06 7.06
CA ALA A 66 8.79 3.56 6.47
C ALA A 66 7.57 2.75 6.94
N ARG A 67 6.48 3.48 7.17
CA ARG A 67 5.24 2.94 7.73
C ARG A 67 4.09 3.31 6.83
N LEU A 68 3.13 2.40 6.73
CA LEU A 68 1.96 2.57 5.88
C LEU A 68 0.72 2.09 6.63
N THR A 69 -0.29 2.95 6.73
CA THR A 69 -1.62 2.59 7.24
C THR A 69 -2.60 2.63 6.08
N LEU A 70 -3.37 1.56 5.91
CA LEU A 70 -4.31 1.38 4.80
C LEU A 70 -5.69 1.01 5.31
N HIS A 71 -6.72 1.55 4.70
CA HIS A 71 -8.13 1.27 4.97
C HIS A 71 -8.84 0.80 3.70
N ARG A 72 -9.64 -0.25 3.84
CA ARG A 72 -10.51 -0.79 2.80
C ARG A 72 -11.92 -0.96 3.36
N THR A 73 -12.87 -0.22 2.79
CA THR A 73 -14.28 -0.46 3.08
C THR A 73 -14.68 -1.84 2.54
N PRO A 74 -15.47 -2.65 3.28
CA PRO A 74 -15.90 -3.97 2.81
C PRO A 74 -16.54 -3.92 1.41
N GLY A 75 -16.08 -4.78 0.51
CA GLY A 75 -16.56 -4.84 -0.88
C GLY A 75 -15.98 -3.77 -1.82
N SER A 76 -15.19 -2.82 -1.33
CA SER A 76 -14.56 -1.80 -2.17
C SER A 76 -13.47 -2.40 -3.09
N ALA A 77 -13.40 -1.87 -4.31
CA ALA A 77 -12.27 -2.05 -5.23
C ALA A 77 -11.15 -1.04 -4.98
N THR A 78 -11.25 -0.23 -3.91
CA THR A 78 -10.22 0.74 -3.54
C THR A 78 -9.72 0.53 -2.12
N ILE A 79 -8.44 0.80 -1.92
CA ILE A 79 -7.79 0.93 -0.61
C ILE A 79 -7.18 2.32 -0.55
N GLU A 80 -7.33 2.99 0.58
CA GLU A 80 -6.80 4.35 0.78
C GLU A 80 -5.93 4.36 2.03
N GLY A 81 -4.90 5.21 2.06
CA GLY A 81 -4.02 5.23 3.20
C GLY A 81 -3.05 6.38 3.24
N TYR A 82 -2.20 6.31 4.26
CA TYR A 82 -1.18 7.29 4.57
C TYR A 82 0.13 6.59 4.85
N TYR A 83 1.21 7.14 4.30
CA TYR A 83 2.57 6.64 4.49
C TYR A 83 3.49 7.70 5.09
N VAL A 84 4.52 7.20 5.77
CA VAL A 84 5.63 8.00 6.29
C VAL A 84 6.91 7.32 5.86
N TYR A 85 7.78 8.04 5.16
CA TYR A 85 9.18 7.71 4.96
C TYR A 85 10.03 8.64 5.85
N PRO A 86 10.48 8.19 7.03
CA PRO A 86 11.16 9.05 8.00
C PRO A 86 12.36 9.79 7.40
N GLY A 87 12.37 11.12 7.53
CA GLY A 87 13.44 11.97 7.01
C GLY A 87 13.42 12.20 5.50
N ILE A 88 12.44 11.64 4.78
CA ILE A 88 12.29 11.78 3.33
C ILE A 88 10.99 12.53 3.02
N THR A 89 9.83 11.91 3.23
CA THR A 89 8.52 12.48 2.87
C THR A 89 7.37 11.72 3.56
N GLU A 90 6.17 12.26 3.48
CA GLU A 90 4.92 11.64 3.92
C GLU A 90 3.78 12.05 3.01
N GLY A 91 2.72 11.26 2.96
CA GLY A 91 1.64 11.51 2.01
C GLY A 91 0.50 10.52 2.07
N LEU A 92 -0.40 10.68 1.11
CA LEU A 92 -1.59 9.87 0.94
C LEU A 92 -1.45 8.99 -0.29
N LEU A 93 -2.04 7.81 -0.25
CA LEU A 93 -2.11 6.93 -1.40
C LEU A 93 -3.50 6.31 -1.54
N ARG A 94 -3.83 5.95 -2.79
CA ARG A 94 -5.00 5.16 -3.15
C ARG A 94 -4.57 4.02 -4.07
N ILE A 95 -5.01 2.82 -3.76
CA ILE A 95 -4.80 1.62 -4.57
C ILE A 95 -6.14 1.23 -5.21
N HIS A 96 -6.16 1.07 -6.52
CA HIS A 96 -7.25 0.52 -7.31
C HIS A 96 -6.99 -0.95 -7.54
N LEU A 97 -7.80 -1.79 -6.90
CA LEU A 97 -7.64 -3.24 -6.88
C LEU A 97 -8.16 -3.86 -8.17
N GLU A 98 -7.27 -4.57 -8.88
CA GLU A 98 -7.64 -5.38 -10.04
C GLU A 98 -7.43 -6.86 -9.72
N LYS A 99 -8.48 -7.67 -9.89
CA LYS A 99 -8.37 -9.12 -9.72
C LYS A 99 -7.51 -9.68 -10.85
N ALA A 100 -6.55 -10.53 -10.48
CA ALA A 100 -5.82 -11.37 -11.41
C ALA A 100 -6.73 -12.42 -12.05
#